data_AF-A0A383DT72-F1
#
_entry.id   AF-A0A383DT72-F1
#
_cell.length_a   1.000
_cell.length_b   1.000
_cell.length_c   1.000
_cell.angle_alpha   90.00
_cell.angle_beta   90.00
_cell.angle_gamma   90.00
#
_symmetry.space_group_name_H-M   'P 1'
#
loop_
_entity.id
_entity.type
_entity.pdbx_description
1 polymer ?
#
loop_
_entity_poly.entity_id
_entity_poly.type
_entity_poly.pdbx_seq_one_letter_code
_entity_poly.pdbx_strand_id
1 'polypeptide(L)'
;MPLRIIWSVAFLTVIGLIVLNSISQQYQGRILNTPFTKQFLFLFPAALIAYIIIFIPRYTIHKYTYTMYVLGIIFVLLPFTGNPHAGTYRWLDFGLPFSIQPSEFAKVFTTLALARYLSDHTLQMKHFTSIIIPIGLALIPTLIVMNQPDLGTAIVM
;
A
#
# COMPACT_ATOMS: atom_id res chain seq x y z
N MET A 1 -23.18 4.78 -2.05
CA MET A 1 -21.99 3.91 -2.30
C MET A 1 -22.45 2.67 -3.05
N PRO A 2 -21.65 2.11 -3.98
CA PRO A 2 -21.98 0.84 -4.60
C PRO A 2 -21.89 -0.27 -3.54
N LEU A 3 -23.01 -0.56 -2.87
CA LEU A 3 -23.12 -1.51 -1.76
C LEU A 3 -22.54 -2.89 -2.12
N ARG A 4 -22.59 -3.23 -3.42
CA ARG A 4 -22.01 -4.45 -4.00
C ARG A 4 -20.53 -4.62 -3.69
N ILE A 5 -19.72 -3.55 -3.75
CA ILE A 5 -18.27 -3.64 -3.49
C ILE A 5 -17.99 -3.98 -2.03
N ILE A 6 -18.74 -3.36 -1.11
CA ILE A 6 -18.59 -3.60 0.34
C ILE A 6 -18.91 -5.07 0.66
N TRP A 7 -20.00 -5.61 0.09
CA TRP A 7 -20.37 -7.01 0.26
C TRP A 7 -19.31 -7.96 -0.29
N SER A 8 -18.75 -7.68 -1.48
CA SER A 8 -17.68 -8.51 -2.04
C SER A 8 -16.42 -8.51 -1.16
N VAL A 9 -16.01 -7.35 -0.63
CA VAL A 9 -14.85 -7.24 0.26
C VAL A 9 -15.08 -7.97 1.58
N ALA A 10 -16.28 -7.84 2.16
CA ALA A 10 -16.66 -8.55 3.39
C ALA A 10 -16.66 -10.08 3.17
N PHE A 11 -17.18 -10.54 2.03
CA PHE A 11 -17.19 -11.96 1.69
C PHE A 11 -15.77 -12.53 1.56
N LEU A 12 -14.89 -11.85 0.83
CA LEU A 12 -13.49 -12.25 0.67
C LEU A 12 -12.72 -12.27 1.99
N THR A 13 -12.94 -11.28 2.87
CA THR A 13 -12.30 -11.23 4.19
C THR A 13 -12.78 -12.36 5.10
N VAL A 14 -14.07 -12.71 5.09
CA VAL A 14 -14.60 -13.85 5.85
C VAL A 14 -13.99 -15.18 5.39
N ILE A 15 -13.90 -15.41 4.07
CA ILE A 15 -13.25 -16.62 3.53
C ILE A 15 -11.78 -16.68 3.98
N GLY A 16 -11.05 -15.56 3.89
CA GLY A 16 -9.66 -15.48 4.35
C GLY A 16 -9.51 -15.81 5.84
N LEU A 17 -10.41 -15.31 6.69
CA LEU A 17 -10.39 -15.61 8.13
C LEU A 17 -10.68 -17.09 8.43
N ILE A 18 -11.59 -17.72 7.68
CA ILE A 18 -11.89 -19.16 7.81
C ILE A 18 -10.64 -19.99 7.48
N VAL A 19 -9.95 -19.67 6.38
CA VAL A 19 -8.71 -20.36 5.98
C VAL A 19 -7.61 -20.17 7.03
N LEU A 20 -7.42 -18.94 7.53
CA LEU A 20 -6.42 -18.65 8.56
C LEU A 20 -6.72 -19.36 9.88
N ASN A 21 -8.00 -19.49 10.25
CA ASN A 21 -8.41 -20.26 11.42
C ASN A 21 -7.98 -21.74 11.27
N SER A 22 -8.18 -22.33 10.09
CA SER A 22 -7.76 -23.72 9.81
C SER A 22 -6.24 -23.92 9.95
N ILE A 23 -5.44 -22.98 9.44
CA ILE A 23 -3.96 -23.05 9.54
C ILE A 23 -3.49 -22.81 10.98
N SER A 24 -4.18 -21.94 11.73
CA SER A 24 -3.79 -21.58 13.09
C SER A 24 -3.88 -22.73 14.10
N GLN A 25 -4.67 -23.78 13.81
CA GLN A 25 -4.78 -24.97 14.66
C GLN A 25 -3.45 -25.76 14.77
N GLN A 26 -2.53 -25.59 13.82
CA GLN A 26 -1.20 -26.22 13.86
C GLN A 26 -0.19 -25.49 14.77
N TYR A 27 -0.49 -24.26 15.22
CA TYR A 27 0.40 -23.48 16.10
C TYR A 27 0.10 -23.75 17.58
N GLN A 28 0.58 -24.88 18.11
CA GLN A 28 0.55 -25.18 19.54
C GLN A 28 1.59 -24.34 20.29
N GLY A 29 1.17 -23.28 21.00
CA GLY A 29 2.00 -22.67 22.04
C GLY A 29 1.73 -21.22 22.44
N ARG A 30 1.14 -20.38 21.59
CA ARG A 30 0.79 -18.98 21.95
C ARG A 30 -0.44 -18.49 21.19
N ILE A 31 -1.61 -18.49 21.85
CA ILE A 31 -2.91 -18.00 21.32
C ILE A 31 -2.78 -16.57 20.75
N LEU A 32 -1.88 -15.76 21.33
CA LEU A 32 -1.65 -14.36 20.96
C LEU A 32 -0.75 -14.14 19.73
N ASN A 33 -0.05 -15.17 19.23
CA ASN A 33 0.85 -15.03 18.08
C ASN A 33 0.45 -15.93 16.90
N THR A 34 -0.83 -16.32 16.85
CA THR A 34 -1.36 -17.07 15.70
C THR A 34 -1.65 -16.14 14.53
N PRO A 35 -1.54 -16.62 13.28
CA PRO A 35 -1.89 -15.84 12.09
C PRO A 35 -3.32 -15.29 12.13
N PHE A 36 -4.26 -16.05 12.71
CA PHE A 36 -5.65 -15.64 12.87
C PHE A 36 -5.80 -14.43 13.80
N THR A 37 -5.22 -14.49 15.00
CA THR A 37 -5.30 -13.39 15.98
C THR A 37 -4.68 -12.11 15.43
N LYS A 38 -3.55 -12.23 14.71
CA LYS A 38 -2.93 -11.08 14.01
C LYS A 38 -3.86 -10.48 12.97
N GLN A 39 -4.41 -11.29 12.06
CA GLN A 39 -5.30 -10.80 11.01
C GLN A 39 -6.56 -10.13 11.59
N PHE A 40 -7.14 -10.73 12.63
CA PHE A 40 -8.30 -10.16 13.32
C PHE A 40 -7.97 -8.82 13.99
N LEU A 41 -6.81 -8.72 14.65
CA LEU A 41 -6.34 -7.47 15.25
C LEU A 41 -6.10 -6.38 14.21
N PHE A 42 -5.59 -6.71 13.00
CA PHE A 42 -5.41 -5.73 11.91
C PHE A 42 -6.68 -5.34 11.19
N LEU A 43 -7.72 -6.19 11.22
CA LEU A 43 -9.01 -5.88 10.60
C LEU A 43 -9.65 -4.63 11.22
N PHE A 44 -9.55 -4.49 12.55
CA PHE A 44 -10.13 -3.35 13.27
C PHE A 44 -9.53 -1.99 12.88
N PRO A 45 -8.20 -1.75 12.95
CA PRO A 45 -7.60 -0.51 12.50
C PRO A 45 -7.77 -0.30 10.99
N ALA A 46 -7.75 -1.36 10.17
CA ALA A 46 -8.01 -1.24 8.73
C ALA A 46 -9.43 -0.72 8.44
N ALA A 47 -10.45 -1.27 9.11
CA ALA A 47 -11.83 -0.82 8.98
C ALA A 47 -12.02 0.61 9.50
N LEU A 48 -11.36 0.96 10.61
CA LEU A 48 -11.37 2.32 11.16
C LEU A 48 -10.75 3.32 10.18
N ILE A 49 -9.58 3.01 9.62
CA ILE A 49 -8.90 3.87 8.63
C ILE A 49 -9.77 4.02 7.38
N ALA A 50 -10.35 2.93 6.88
CA ALA A 50 -11.27 2.97 5.74
C ALA A 50 -12.49 3.87 6.03
N TYR A 51 -13.06 3.78 7.23
CA TYR A 51 -14.16 4.63 7.68
C TYR A 51 -13.75 6.11 7.72
N ILE A 52 -12.57 6.43 8.28
CA ILE A 52 -12.06 7.81 8.33
C ILE A 52 -11.85 8.37 6.93
N ILE A 53 -11.29 7.60 5.99
CA ILE A 53 -11.03 8.02 4.61
C ILE A 53 -12.32 8.44 3.89
N ILE A 54 -13.47 7.82 4.20
CA ILE A 54 -14.76 8.18 3.60
C ILE A 54 -15.15 9.63 3.91
N PHE A 55 -14.76 10.16 5.07
CA PHE A 55 -15.05 11.54 5.46
C PHE A 55 -14.07 12.57 4.87
N ILE A 56 -12.97 12.12 4.26
CA ILE A 56 -11.99 13.04 3.68
C ILE A 56 -12.54 13.58 2.35
N PRO A 57 -12.70 14.90 2.20
CA PRO A 57 -13.16 15.49 0.95
C PRO A 57 -12.17 15.21 -0.19
N ARG A 58 -12.70 14.89 -1.38
CA ARG A 58 -11.89 14.64 -2.58
C ARG A 58 -10.95 15.80 -2.90
N TYR A 59 -11.40 17.04 -2.68
CA TYR A 59 -10.58 18.24 -2.84
C TYR A 59 -9.33 18.22 -1.95
N THR A 60 -9.44 17.77 -0.70
CA THR A 60 -8.32 17.66 0.23
C THR A 60 -7.31 16.63 -0.25
N ILE A 61 -7.79 15.45 -0.66
CA ILE A 61 -6.94 14.41 -1.25
C ILE A 61 -6.20 14.98 -2.45
N HIS A 62 -6.94 15.58 -3.38
CA HIS A 62 -6.38 16.18 -4.58
C HIS A 62 -5.31 17.22 -4.25
N LYS A 63 -5.58 18.15 -3.31
CA LYS A 63 -4.63 19.19 -2.89
C LYS A 63 -3.31 18.61 -2.37
N TYR A 64 -3.38 17.59 -1.51
CA TYR A 64 -2.20 16.99 -0.86
C TYR A 64 -1.54 15.85 -1.63
N THR A 65 -2.10 15.43 -2.77
CA THR A 65 -1.57 14.33 -3.58
C THR A 65 -0.06 14.39 -3.84
N TYR A 66 0.48 15.53 -4.28
CA TYR A 66 1.93 15.63 -4.55
C TYR A 66 2.77 15.54 -3.27
N THR A 67 2.26 16.06 -2.15
CA THR A 67 2.92 15.88 -0.84
C THR A 67 2.89 14.41 -0.41
N MET A 68 1.77 13.72 -0.61
CA MET A 68 1.65 12.28 -0.34
C MET A 68 2.61 11.46 -1.22
N TYR A 69 2.79 11.84 -2.48
CA TYR A 69 3.75 11.20 -3.38
C TYR A 69 5.20 11.32 -2.88
N VAL A 70 5.64 12.53 -2.50
CA VAL A 70 6.98 12.74 -1.94
C VAL A 70 7.17 11.95 -0.64
N LEU A 71 6.16 11.93 0.23
CA LEU A 71 6.17 11.09 1.43
C LEU A 71 6.27 9.59 1.09
N GLY A 72 5.59 9.14 0.03
CA GLY A 72 5.70 7.77 -0.49
C GLY A 72 7.11 7.41 -0.91
N ILE A 73 7.78 8.30 -1.64
CA ILE A 73 9.19 8.09 -2.02
C ILE A 73 10.08 7.99 -0.78
N ILE A 74 9.92 8.91 0.18
CA ILE A 74 10.68 8.89 1.44
C ILE A 74 10.44 7.57 2.18
N PHE A 75 9.19 7.11 2.24
CA PHE A 75 8.82 5.87 2.89
C PHE A 75 9.49 4.65 2.26
N VAL A 76 9.56 4.57 0.93
CA VAL A 76 10.29 3.48 0.25
C VAL A 76 11.80 3.60 0.44
N LEU A 77 12.34 4.78 0.75
CA LEU A 77 13.76 4.92 1.07
C LEU A 77 14.12 4.49 2.50
N LEU A 78 13.17 4.59 3.44
CA LEU A 78 13.42 4.26 4.85
C LEU A 78 13.97 2.84 5.10
N PRO A 79 13.46 1.75 4.45
CA PRO A 79 13.98 0.41 4.64
C PRO A 79 15.49 0.26 4.38
N PHE A 80 16.09 1.07 3.50
CA PHE A 80 17.53 1.01 3.22
C PHE A 80 18.40 1.44 4.42
N THR A 81 17.82 2.15 5.40
CA THR A 81 18.51 2.57 6.62
C THR A 81 18.45 1.53 7.74
N GLY A 82 17.57 0.52 7.61
CA GLY A 82 17.38 -0.53 8.60
C GLY A 82 18.23 -1.77 8.33
N ASN A 83 18.16 -2.74 9.24
CA ASN A 83 18.78 -4.05 9.01
C ASN A 83 18.00 -4.83 7.94
N PRO A 84 18.68 -5.52 7.02
CA PRO A 84 18.00 -6.33 6.02
C PRO A 84 17.25 -7.49 6.67
N HIS A 85 15.95 -7.60 6.44
CA HIS A 85 15.16 -8.76 6.83
C HIS A 85 15.21 -9.81 5.71
N ALA A 86 15.73 -11.01 6.02
CA ALA A 86 15.90 -12.09 5.04
C ALA A 86 16.67 -11.64 3.78
N GLY A 87 17.74 -10.85 3.96
CA GLY A 87 18.58 -10.34 2.87
C GLY A 87 17.94 -9.21 2.06
N THR A 88 16.82 -8.65 2.53
CA THR A 88 16.03 -7.70 1.77
C THR A 88 15.57 -6.49 2.59
N TYR A 89 15.66 -5.29 2.02
CA TYR A 89 15.26 -4.01 2.62
C TYR A 89 13.82 -3.64 2.27
N ARG A 90 12.84 -4.47 2.63
CA ARG A 90 11.40 -4.22 2.32
C ARG A 90 10.57 -3.80 3.52
N TRP A 91 10.94 -4.30 4.70
CA TRP A 91 10.12 -4.21 5.90
C TRP A 91 10.77 -3.26 6.90
N LEU A 92 9.97 -2.37 7.46
CA LEU A 92 10.36 -1.58 8.62
C LEU A 92 9.86 -2.28 9.87
N ASP A 93 10.79 -2.88 10.61
CA ASP A 93 10.53 -3.40 11.95
C ASP A 93 10.87 -2.34 13.00
N PHE A 94 9.83 -1.78 13.62
CA PHE A 94 9.97 -0.83 14.74
C PHE A 94 10.11 -1.53 16.10
N GLY A 95 10.47 -2.82 16.12
CA GLY A 95 10.48 -3.64 17.34
C GLY A 95 9.09 -3.99 17.88
N LEU A 96 8.03 -3.69 17.12
CA LEU A 96 6.64 -4.06 17.41
C LEU A 96 6.34 -5.45 16.83
N PRO A 97 5.24 -6.13 17.23
CA PRO A 97 4.86 -7.44 16.68
C PRO A 97 4.42 -7.41 15.21
N PHE A 98 4.64 -6.27 14.54
CA PHE A 98 4.20 -5.99 13.20
C PHE A 98 5.24 -5.20 12.42
N SER A 99 5.26 -5.50 11.13
CA SER A 99 6.17 -4.92 10.16
C SER A 99 5.36 -4.07 9.19
N ILE A 100 5.84 -2.86 8.89
CA ILE A 100 5.18 -2.00 7.91
C ILE A 100 5.92 -2.13 6.58
N GLN A 101 5.18 -2.39 5.50
CA GLN A 101 5.71 -2.41 4.13
C GLN A 101 5.48 -1.04 3.47
N PRO A 102 6.53 -0.23 3.27
CA PRO A 102 6.36 1.14 2.79
C PRO A 102 5.91 1.23 1.32
N SER A 103 6.23 0.22 0.52
CA SER A 103 5.86 0.15 -0.90
C SER A 103 4.35 0.10 -1.13
N GLU A 104 3.55 -0.39 -0.17
CA GLU A 104 2.09 -0.35 -0.24
C GLU A 104 1.56 1.09 -0.25
N PHE A 105 2.12 1.96 0.60
CA PHE A 105 1.75 3.38 0.64
C PHE A 105 2.19 4.10 -0.65
N ALA A 106 3.42 3.82 -1.12
CA ALA A 106 3.92 4.43 -2.33
C ALA A 106 3.09 4.07 -3.59
N LYS A 107 2.55 2.85 -3.69
CA LYS A 107 1.64 2.47 -4.80
C LYS A 107 0.40 3.37 -4.82
N VAL A 108 -0.26 3.52 -3.67
CA VAL A 108 -1.46 4.33 -3.54
C VAL A 108 -1.16 5.81 -3.85
N PHE A 109 -0.07 6.35 -3.29
CA PHE A 109 0.29 7.75 -3.50
C PHE A 109 0.72 8.06 -4.94
N THR A 110 1.42 7.14 -5.59
CA THR A 110 1.79 7.24 -7.01
C THR A 110 0.57 7.20 -7.91
N THR A 111 -0.38 6.29 -7.63
CA THR A 111 -1.64 6.21 -8.37
C THR A 111 -2.43 7.52 -8.24
N LEU A 112 -2.51 8.08 -7.04
CA LEU A 112 -3.16 9.38 -6.82
C LEU A 112 -2.44 10.51 -7.55
N ALA A 113 -1.09 10.52 -7.54
CA ALA A 113 -0.27 11.53 -8.22
C ALA A 113 -0.47 11.49 -9.74
N LEU A 114 -0.48 10.30 -10.33
CA LEU A 114 -0.79 10.11 -11.73
C LEU A 114 -2.21 10.55 -12.05
N ALA A 115 -3.20 10.14 -11.26
CA ALA A 115 -4.60 10.52 -11.45
C ALA A 115 -4.79 12.05 -11.40
N ARG A 116 -4.16 12.72 -10.44
CA ARG A 116 -4.16 14.18 -10.35
C ARG A 116 -3.47 14.81 -11.55
N TYR A 117 -2.26 14.36 -11.89
CA TYR A 117 -1.50 14.93 -12.99
C TYR A 117 -2.27 14.86 -14.31
N LEU A 118 -2.89 13.71 -14.59
CA LEU A 118 -3.73 13.46 -15.76
C LEU A 118 -5.06 14.22 -15.73
N SER A 119 -5.60 14.51 -14.54
CA SER A 119 -6.83 15.29 -14.40
C SER A 119 -6.59 16.79 -14.55
N ASP A 120 -5.47 17.30 -14.03
CA ASP A 120 -5.10 18.72 -14.06
C ASP A 120 -4.59 19.14 -15.45
N HIS A 121 -3.96 18.22 -16.19
CA HIS A 121 -3.45 18.47 -17.53
C HIS A 121 -4.32 17.77 -18.56
N THR A 122 -4.98 18.56 -19.41
CA THR A 122 -5.55 18.04 -20.66
C THR A 122 -4.40 17.66 -21.58
N LEU A 123 -3.88 16.44 -21.41
CA LEU A 123 -2.76 15.94 -22.20
C LEU A 123 -3.14 15.99 -23.68
N GLN A 124 -2.49 16.89 -24.42
CA GLN A 124 -2.52 16.80 -25.86
C GLN A 124 -1.66 15.60 -26.25
N MET A 125 -2.30 14.44 -26.42
CA MET A 125 -1.64 13.17 -26.79
C MET A 125 -0.84 13.23 -28.10
N LYS A 126 -0.86 14.36 -28.80
CA LYS A 126 -0.03 14.65 -29.98
C LYS A 126 1.43 14.93 -29.65
N HIS A 127 1.77 15.33 -28.42
CA HIS A 127 3.15 15.61 -28.03
C HIS A 127 3.70 14.51 -27.10
N PHE A 128 4.73 13.81 -27.57
CA PHE A 128 5.39 12.73 -26.83
C PHE A 128 5.96 13.21 -25.48
N THR A 129 6.34 14.49 -25.40
CA THR A 129 6.80 15.16 -24.17
C THR A 129 5.76 15.18 -23.05
N SER A 130 4.47 15.16 -23.38
CA SER A 130 3.37 15.13 -22.39
C SER A 130 3.26 13.79 -21.66
N ILE A 131 3.85 12.71 -22.20
CA ILE A 131 3.84 11.36 -21.60
C ILE A 131 5.08 11.11 -20.72
N ILE A 132 6.15 11.89 -20.88
CA ILE A 132 7.41 11.71 -20.14
C ILE A 132 7.21 11.91 -18.63
N ILE A 133 6.45 12.92 -18.24
CA ILE A 133 6.21 13.25 -16.82
C ILE A 133 5.44 12.13 -16.10
N PRO A 134 4.29 11.63 -16.60
CA PRO A 134 3.59 10.53 -15.94
C PRO A 134 4.41 9.22 -15.93
N ILE A 135 5.17 8.94 -17.00
CA ILE A 135 6.11 7.81 -16.99
C ILE A 135 7.16 7.99 -15.88
N GLY A 136 7.73 9.19 -15.72
CA GLY A 136 8.68 9.48 -14.66
C GLY A 136 8.08 9.31 -13.27
N LEU A 137 6.85 9.79 -13.05
CA LEU A 137 6.14 9.64 -11.77
C LEU A 137 5.96 8.17 -11.35
N ALA A 138 5.72 7.27 -12.31
CA ALA A 138 5.63 5.84 -12.07
C ALA A 138 7.02 5.19 -11.91
N LEU A 139 7.97 5.51 -12.80
CA LEU A 139 9.29 4.87 -12.81
C LEU A 139 10.11 5.16 -11.55
N ILE A 140 10.01 6.36 -10.97
CA ILE A 140 10.78 6.72 -9.78
C ILE A 140 10.56 5.73 -8.62
N PRO A 141 9.33 5.52 -8.11
CA PRO A 141 9.09 4.55 -7.04
C PRO A 141 9.38 3.11 -7.49
N THR A 142 9.10 2.74 -8.74
CA THR A 142 9.39 1.40 -9.27
C THR A 142 10.87 1.06 -9.21
N LEU A 143 11.76 1.97 -9.62
CA LEU A 143 13.20 1.78 -9.58
C LEU A 143 13.72 1.64 -8.15
N ILE A 144 13.17 2.42 -7.21
CA ILE A 144 13.56 2.33 -5.80
C ILE A 144 13.13 0.98 -5.21
N VAL A 145 11.90 0.51 -5.49
CA VAL A 145 11.42 -0.80 -5.03
C VAL A 145 12.18 -1.95 -5.69
N MET A 146 12.58 -1.81 -6.96
CA MET A 146 13.38 -2.80 -7.67
C MET A 146 14.75 -3.01 -6.99
N ASN A 147 15.32 -1.93 -6.43
CA ASN A 147 16.55 -1.99 -5.62
C ASN A 147 16.34 -2.62 -4.22
N GLN A 148 15.11 -2.87 -3.77
CA GLN A 148 14.77 -3.59 -2.54
C GLN A 148 14.62 -5.10 -2.77
N PRO A 149 15.39 -5.69 -3.68
CA PRO A 149 15.11 -6.95 -4.38
C PRO A 149 13.64 -7.38 -4.56
N ASP A 150 12.64 -6.48 -4.59
CA ASP A 150 11.21 -6.81 -4.62
C ASP A 150 10.64 -6.74 -6.03
N LEU A 151 10.99 -7.73 -6.86
CA LEU A 151 10.51 -7.81 -8.24
C LEU A 151 8.97 -7.90 -8.32
N GLY A 152 8.33 -8.60 -7.38
CA GLY A 152 6.88 -8.75 -7.36
C GLY A 152 6.16 -7.41 -7.17
N THR A 153 6.65 -6.59 -6.24
CA THR A 153 6.05 -5.27 -5.98
C THR A 153 6.43 -4.25 -7.05
N ALA A 154 7.64 -4.33 -7.62
CA ALA A 154 8.07 -3.45 -8.69
C ALA A 154 7.24 -3.62 -9.98
N ILE A 155 6.82 -4.84 -10.32
CA ILE A 155 5.98 -5.10 -11.50
C ILE A 155 4.56 -4.53 -11.35
N VAL A 156 4.06 -4.42 -10.12
CA VAL A 156 2.69 -3.94 -9.83
C VAL A 156 2.60 -2.41 -9.82
N MET A 157 3.71 -1.71 -9.61
CA MET A 157 3.82 -0.24 -9.64
C MET A 157 3.75 0.29 -11.07
#